data_AF-A0A538S2G4-F1
#
_entry.id   AF-A0A538S2G4-F1
#
_cell.length_a   1.000
_cell.length_b   1.000
_cell.length_c   1.000
_cell.angle_alpha   90.00
_cell.angle_beta   90.00
_cell.angle_gamma   90.00
#
_symmetry.space_group_name_H-M   'P 1'
#
loop_
_entity.id
_entity.type
_entity.pdbx_description
1 polymer ?
#
loop_
_entity_poly.entity_id
_entity_poly.type
_entity_poly.pdbx_seq_one_letter_code
_entity_poly.pdbx_strand_id
1 'polypeptide(L)'
;MSKVLALSEATYERLLALAQERECTPEELIHTLLVDAEQAQYYHTNQQMLAQGILASIPRTPGGAEAAFTPVELPGPPLSQTILGDRR
;
A
#
# COMPACT_ATOMS: atom_id res chain seq x y z
N MET A 1 5.01 -12.09 20.49
CA MET A 1 3.62 -12.01 20.97
C MET A 1 2.79 -12.97 20.14
N SER A 2 2.32 -14.08 20.71
CA SER A 2 1.40 -14.99 20.00
C SER A 2 -0.01 -14.38 20.00
N LYS A 3 -0.62 -14.23 18.83
CA LYS A 3 -2.05 -13.90 18.70
C LYS A 3 -2.81 -15.22 18.57
N VAL A 4 -3.78 -15.45 19.44
CA VAL A 4 -4.66 -16.62 19.38
C VAL A 4 -5.95 -16.21 18.69
N LEU A 5 -6.30 -16.89 17.60
CA LEU A 5 -7.56 -16.68 16.90
C LEU A 5 -8.63 -17.58 17.53
N ALA A 6 -9.69 -16.98 18.05
CA ALA A 6 -10.86 -17.71 18.51
C ALA A 6 -11.73 -18.07 17.32
N LEU A 7 -11.60 -19.30 16.83
CA LEU A 7 -12.43 -19.84 15.74
C LEU A 7 -13.54 -20.72 16.33
N SER A 8 -14.70 -20.72 15.69
CA SER A 8 -15.69 -21.77 15.96
C SER A 8 -15.19 -23.10 15.43
N GLU A 9 -15.62 -24.21 16.03
CA GLU A 9 -15.24 -25.56 15.62
C GLU A 9 -15.54 -25.81 14.13
N ALA A 10 -16.72 -25.41 13.66
CA ALA A 10 -17.10 -25.51 12.25
C ALA A 10 -16.19 -24.70 11.31
N THR A 11 -15.70 -23.54 11.77
CA THR A 11 -14.76 -22.71 10.99
C THR A 11 -13.38 -23.35 10.94
N TYR A 12 -12.93 -23.94 12.06
CA TYR A 12 -11.64 -24.62 12.13
C TYR A 12 -11.61 -25.86 11.24
N GLU A 13 -12.63 -26.71 11.29
CA GLU A 13 -12.73 -27.90 10.42
C GLU A 13 -12.72 -27.53 8.93
N ARG A 14 -13.46 -26.48 8.55
CA ARG A 14 -13.45 -26.00 7.18
C ARG A 14 -12.08 -25.48 6.76
N LEU A 15 -11.34 -24.87 7.68
CA LEU A 15 -9.99 -24.38 7.44
C LEU A 15 -9.00 -25.53 7.25
N LEU A 16 -9.12 -26.59 8.04
CA LEU A 16 -8.31 -27.80 7.86
C LEU A 16 -8.55 -28.44 6.49
N ALA A 17 -9.81 -28.56 6.08
CA ALA A 17 -10.17 -29.11 4.78
C ALA A 17 -9.57 -28.28 3.62
N LEU A 18 -9.69 -26.95 3.70
CA LEU A 18 -9.12 -26.05 2.70
C LEU A 18 -7.59 -26.08 2.66
N ALA A 19 -6.93 -26.19 3.82
CA ALA A 19 -5.47 -26.29 3.90
C ALA A 19 -4.99 -27.59 3.27
N GLN A 20 -5.72 -28.69 3.50
CA GLN A 20 -5.44 -29.98 2.88
C GLN A 20 -5.59 -29.96 1.36
N GLU A 21 -6.65 -29.33 0.83
CA GLU A 21 -6.84 -29.15 -0.63
C GLU A 21 -5.72 -28.34 -1.29
N ARG A 22 -5.11 -27.42 -0.53
CA ARG A 22 -4.06 -26.50 -0.99
C ARG A 22 -2.65 -27.03 -0.70
N GLU A 23 -2.53 -28.23 -0.13
CA GLU A 23 -1.27 -28.85 0.29
C GLU A 23 -0.41 -27.93 1.17
N CYS A 24 -1.04 -27.17 2.06
CA CYS A 24 -0.35 -26.25 2.98
C CYS A 24 -0.81 -26.43 4.43
N THR A 25 -0.12 -25.78 5.36
CA THR A 25 -0.54 -25.76 6.76
C THR A 25 -1.72 -24.80 6.99
N PRO A 26 -2.58 -25.08 7.98
CA PRO A 26 -3.63 -24.17 8.43
C PRO A 26 -3.13 -22.74 8.68
N GLU A 27 -1.96 -22.61 9.29
CA GLU A 27 -1.33 -21.34 9.62
C GLU A 27 -0.90 -20.57 8.37
N GLU A 28 -0.28 -21.24 7.39
CA GLU A 28 0.09 -20.65 6.10
C GLU A 28 -1.16 -20.21 5.31
N LEU A 29 -2.22 -21.01 5.34
CA LEU A 29 -3.47 -20.66 4.70
C LEU A 29 -4.13 -19.43 5.35
N ILE A 30 -4.19 -19.38 6.68
CA ILE A 30 -4.71 -18.18 7.39
C ILE A 30 -3.86 -16.96 7.04
N HIS A 31 -2.54 -17.10 7.05
CA HIS A 31 -1.64 -15.99 6.76
C HIS A 31 -1.86 -15.44 5.35
N THR A 32 -1.96 -16.31 4.34
CA THR A 32 -2.22 -15.90 2.95
C THR A 32 -3.59 -15.23 2.81
N LEU A 33 -4.65 -15.82 3.39
CA LEU A 33 -5.99 -15.23 3.37
C LEU A 33 -6.06 -13.85 4.03
N LEU A 34 -5.33 -13.65 5.13
CA LEU A 34 -5.28 -12.36 5.81
C LEU A 34 -4.53 -11.31 4.98
N VAL A 35 -3.41 -11.67 4.35
CA VAL A 35 -2.66 -10.78 3.46
C VAL A 35 -3.50 -10.38 2.26
N ASP A 36 -4.19 -11.34 1.63
CA ASP A 36 -5.07 -11.08 0.49
C ASP A 36 -6.24 -10.17 0.88
N ALA A 37 -6.84 -10.38 2.05
CA ALA A 37 -7.93 -9.56 2.56
C ALA A 37 -7.47 -8.11 2.84
N GLU A 38 -6.29 -7.96 3.46
CA GLU A 38 -5.69 -6.64 3.71
C GLU A 38 -5.39 -5.92 2.38
N GLN A 39 -4.80 -6.63 1.41
CA GLN A 39 -4.50 -6.06 0.10
C GLN A 39 -5.76 -5.65 -0.66
N ALA A 40 -6.81 -6.47 -0.62
CA ALA A 40 -8.11 -6.15 -1.20
C ALA A 40 -8.73 -4.91 -0.54
N GLN A 41 -8.63 -4.79 0.79
CA GLN A 41 -9.12 -3.63 1.53
C GLN A 41 -8.38 -2.35 1.14
N TYR A 42 -7.05 -2.39 1.03
CA TYR A 42 -6.26 -1.26 0.54
C TYR A 42 -6.63 -0.88 -0.88
N TYR A 43 -6.74 -1.86 -1.78
CA TYR A 43 -7.06 -1.61 -3.18
C TYR A 43 -8.43 -0.95 -3.32
N HIS A 44 -9.44 -1.48 -2.63
CA HIS A 44 -10.78 -0.93 -2.62
C HIS A 44 -10.80 0.52 -2.10
N THR A 45 -10.13 0.77 -0.97
CA THR A 45 -10.03 2.11 -0.39
C THR A 45 -9.33 3.09 -1.33
N ASN A 46 -8.23 2.66 -1.95
CA ASN A 46 -7.48 3.47 -2.91
C ASN A 46 -8.35 3.84 -4.12
N GLN A 47 -9.08 2.87 -4.69
CA GLN A 47 -10.02 3.14 -5.78
C GLN A 47 -11.12 4.12 -5.39
N GLN A 48 -11.67 4.01 -4.18
CA GLN A 48 -12.66 4.98 -3.68
C GLN A 48 -12.08 6.38 -3.57
N MET A 49 -10.87 6.52 -3.03
CA MET A 49 -10.19 7.81 -2.92
C MET A 49 -9.87 8.43 -4.29
N LEU A 50 -9.49 7.61 -5.28
CA LEU A 50 -9.32 8.06 -6.67
C LEU A 50 -10.65 8.54 -7.27
N ALA A 51 -11.73 7.79 -7.07
CA ALA A 51 -13.06 8.14 -7.57
C ALA A 51 -13.60 9.45 -6.95
N GLN A 52 -13.24 9.70 -5.68
CA GLN A 52 -13.59 10.94 -4.97
C GLN A 52 -12.64 12.10 -5.30
N GLY A 53 -11.59 11.87 -6.10
CA GLY A 53 -10.57 12.88 -6.41
C GLY A 53 -9.69 13.28 -5.24
N ILE A 54 -9.71 12.52 -4.14
CA ILE A 54 -8.82 12.72 -2.97
C ILE A 54 -7.38 12.38 -3.37
N LEU A 55 -7.23 11.28 -4.12
CA LEU A 55 -5.96 10.89 -4.71
C LEU A 55 -5.98 11.21 -6.21
N ALA A 56 -4.83 11.64 -6.72
CA ALA A 56 -4.60 11.73 -8.16
C ALA A 56 -3.93 10.45 -8.64
N SER A 57 -4.38 9.90 -9.76
CA SER A 57 -3.67 8.83 -10.44
C SER A 57 -2.35 9.38 -10.99
N ILE A 58 -1.23 8.98 -10.41
CA ILE A 58 0.07 9.29 -11.01
C ILE A 58 0.21 8.42 -12.25
N PRO A 59 0.34 9.01 -13.46
CA PRO A 59 0.56 8.21 -14.66
C PRO A 59 1.88 7.45 -14.49
N ARG A 60 1.80 6.12 -14.48
CA ARG A 60 3.00 5.28 -14.57
C ARG A 60 3.55 5.48 -15.97
N THR A 61 4.65 6.22 -16.11
CA THR A 61 5.39 6.30 -17.38
C THR A 61 5.87 4.89 -17.72
N PRO A 62 5.40 4.29 -18.83
CA PRO A 62 5.85 2.96 -19.23
C PRO A 62 7.25 3.13 -19.80
N GLY A 63 8.26 3.05 -18.95
CA GLY A 63 9.62 3.26 -19.43
C GLY A 63 10.73 3.27 -18.40
N GLY A 64 10.47 3.44 -17.10
CA GLY A 64 11.52 3.34 -16.05
C GLY A 64 12.72 4.28 -16.22
N ALA A 65 12.75 5.10 -17.28
CA ALA A 65 13.62 6.23 -17.39
C ALA A 65 12.96 7.29 -16.52
N GLU A 66 13.49 7.45 -15.31
CA GLU A 66 13.54 8.78 -14.72
C GLU A 66 14.08 9.68 -15.83
N ALA A 67 13.21 10.42 -16.50
CA ALA A 67 13.65 11.44 -17.42
C ALA A 67 14.64 12.27 -16.63
N ALA A 68 15.89 12.35 -17.09
CA ALA A 68 16.95 13.04 -16.39
C ALA A 68 16.41 14.43 -16.02
N PHE A 69 16.05 14.60 -14.74
CA PHE A 69 15.47 15.84 -14.28
C PHE A 69 16.60 16.85 -14.37
N THR A 70 16.55 17.70 -15.38
CA THR A 70 17.45 18.82 -15.51
C THR A 70 16.85 19.93 -14.64
N PRO A 71 17.43 20.22 -13.46
CA PRO A 71 16.93 21.29 -12.63
C PRO A 71 17.07 22.58 -13.43
N VAL A 72 15.96 23.28 -13.63
CA VAL A 72 15.99 24.61 -14.25
C VAL A 72 16.44 25.59 -13.17
N GLU A 73 17.49 26.34 -13.44
CA GLU A 73 17.90 27.43 -12.55
C GLU A 73 16.77 28.46 -12.45
N LEU A 74 16.23 28.63 -11.25
CA LEU A 74 15.27 29.68 -10.97
C LEU A 74 16.03 31.01 -10.87
N PRO A 75 15.57 32.08 -11.57
CA PRO A 75 16.20 33.38 -11.44
C PRO A 75 15.96 33.94 -10.03
N GLY A 76 17.02 34.41 -9.38
CA GLY A 76 16.94 35.06 -8.08
C GLY A 76 17.99 34.58 -7.09
N PRO A 77 18.09 35.22 -5.92
CA PRO A 77 18.96 34.75 -4.86
C PRO A 77 18.52 33.36 -4.37
N PRO A 78 19.45 32.54 -3.85
CA PRO A 78 19.09 31.23 -3.34
C PRO A 78 17.98 31.34 -2.27
N LEU A 79 17.09 30.36 -2.21
CA LEU A 79 15.97 30.34 -1.26
C LEU A 79 16.41 30.58 0.19
N SER A 80 17.62 30.15 0.54
CA SER A 80 18.24 30.40 1.85
C SER A 80 18.37 31.90 2.20
N GLN A 81 18.54 32.78 1.20
CA GLN A 81 18.59 34.23 1.39
C GLN A 81 17.19 34.85 1.39
N THR A 82 16.25 34.30 0.63
CA THR A 82 14.87 34.79 0.57
C THR A 82 14.10 34.52 1.87
N ILE A 83 14.29 33.34 2.48
CA ILE A 83 13.64 32.95 3.74
C ILE A 83 14.11 33.82 4.92
N LEU A 84 15.33 34.36 4.87
CA LEU A 84 15.86 35.25 5.92
C LEU A 84 15.32 36.69 5.80
N GLY A 85 14.89 37.11 4.60
CA GLY A 85 14.33 38.44 4.36
C GLY A 85 12.92 38.62 4.94
N ASP A 86 12.06 37.60 4.83
CA ASP A 86 10.66 37.65 5.26
C ASP A 86 10.45 37.53 6.79
N ARG A 87 11.54 37.33 7.56
CA ARG A 87 11.52 37.23 9.04
C ARG A 87 11.97 38.51 9.76
N ARG A 88 12.13 39.62 9.05
CA ARG A 88 12.46 40.93 9.63
C ARG A 88 11.29 41.90 9.60
#